data_AF-A0A832J0N0-F1
#
_entry.id   AF-A0A832J0N0-F1
#
_cell.length_a   1.000
_cell.length_b   1.000
_cell.length_c   1.000
_cell.angle_alpha   90.00
_cell.angle_beta   90.00
_cell.angle_gamma   90.00
#
_symmetry.space_group_name_H-M   'P 1'
#
loop_
_entity.id
_entity.type
_entity.pdbx_description
1 polymer ?
#
loop_
_entity_poly.entity_id
_entity_poly.type
_entity_poly.pdbx_seq_one_letter_code
_entity_poly.pdbx_strand_id
1 'polypeptide(L)'
;MIILLAGCDMGHLGNPLLWPVGAVSTTVENASYGAKRKKVENYVAAHQFEMISDIAVGGGPAISKGMDLAGIPQARRPEFLPILKEDIAMFRPNTPEAREKLVIALMVHGN
;
A
#
# COMPACT_ATOMS: atom_id res chain seq x y z
N MET A 1 -17.95 -36.86 22.46
CA MET A 1 -18.14 -36.09 21.23
C MET A 1 -18.03 -34.62 21.61
N ILE A 2 -16.90 -34.00 21.26
CA ILE A 2 -16.51 -32.64 21.68
C ILE A 2 -16.92 -31.68 20.57
N ILE A 3 -17.65 -30.62 20.89
CA ILE A 3 -17.90 -29.49 19.99
C ILE A 3 -17.27 -28.26 20.65
N LEU A 4 -16.17 -27.80 20.06
CA LEU A 4 -15.44 -26.59 20.42
C LEU A 4 -16.23 -25.36 19.96
N LEU A 5 -16.51 -24.45 20.89
CA LEU A 5 -16.96 -23.10 20.58
C LEU A 5 -15.79 -22.31 19.98
N ALA A 6 -15.96 -21.85 18.74
CA ALA A 6 -15.03 -20.93 18.09
C ALA A 6 -15.09 -19.56 18.78
N GLY A 7 -13.97 -19.16 19.38
CA GLY A 7 -13.80 -17.90 20.06
C GLY A 7 -13.86 -16.70 19.12
N CYS A 8 -14.45 -15.62 19.63
CA CYS A 8 -14.31 -14.28 19.10
C CYS A 8 -13.33 -13.55 20.02
N ASP A 9 -12.18 -13.11 19.52
CA ASP A 9 -11.43 -11.99 20.11
C ASP A 9 -10.61 -11.27 19.03
N MET A 10 -10.55 -9.96 19.16
CA MET A 10 -10.14 -8.98 18.17
C MET A 10 -8.75 -8.43 18.52
N GLY A 11 -7.70 -8.79 17.78
CA GLY A 11 -6.42 -8.07 17.81
C GLY A 11 -5.15 -8.93 17.80
N HIS A 12 -4.19 -8.48 17.00
CA HIS A 12 -2.74 -8.44 17.22
C HIS A 12 -1.95 -9.60 17.88
N LEU A 13 -0.75 -9.81 17.29
CA LEU A 13 0.40 -10.60 17.72
C LEU A 13 0.45 -12.08 17.28
N GLY A 14 1.33 -12.30 16.30
CA GLY A 14 2.30 -13.39 16.17
C GLY A 14 1.93 -14.79 16.68
N ASN A 15 1.97 -15.75 15.76
CA ASN A 15 2.22 -17.15 16.11
C ASN A 15 3.73 -17.44 15.93
N PRO A 16 4.56 -17.50 16.99
CA PRO A 16 6.01 -17.52 16.89
C PRO A 16 6.61 -18.91 17.13
N LEU A 17 6.01 -19.99 16.63
CA LEU A 17 6.46 -21.35 17.01
C LEU A 17 6.45 -22.44 15.92
N LEU A 18 6.36 -22.11 14.62
CA LEU A 18 6.52 -23.14 13.59
C LEU A 18 7.08 -22.55 12.29
N TRP A 19 8.41 -22.53 12.13
CA TRP A 19 9.06 -23.10 10.94
C TRP A 19 10.61 -23.06 11.00
N PRO A 20 11.28 -24.14 10.54
CA PRO A 20 12.70 -24.36 10.77
C PRO A 20 13.56 -23.60 9.75
N VAL A 21 14.39 -22.68 10.24
CA VAL A 21 15.72 -22.21 9.76
C VAL A 21 15.91 -21.77 8.27
N GLY A 22 14.86 -21.79 7.43
CA GLY A 22 14.86 -21.20 6.07
C GLY A 22 13.70 -20.22 5.82
N ALA A 23 12.78 -20.09 6.78
CA ALA A 23 11.56 -19.27 6.70
C ALA A 23 11.67 -17.89 7.37
N VAL A 24 12.80 -17.59 8.01
CA VAL A 24 12.96 -16.36 8.81
C VAL A 24 13.05 -15.12 7.91
N SER A 25 13.75 -15.21 6.78
CA SER A 25 13.85 -14.07 5.84
C SER A 25 12.53 -13.80 5.13
N THR A 26 11.90 -14.83 4.53
CA THR A 26 10.64 -14.66 3.79
C THR A 26 9.49 -14.19 4.68
N THR A 27 9.40 -14.61 5.94
CA THR A 27 8.33 -14.18 6.85
C THR A 27 8.49 -12.71 7.28
N VAL A 28 9.72 -12.27 7.56
CA VAL A 28 9.99 -10.88 7.96
C VAL A 28 9.84 -9.93 6.77
N GLU A 29 10.32 -10.32 5.58
CA GLU A 29 10.18 -9.55 4.35
C GLU A 29 8.69 -9.38 3.97
N ASN A 30 7.89 -10.46 4.02
CA ASN A 30 6.45 -10.40 3.78
C ASN A 30 5.71 -9.56 4.83
N ALA A 31 6.10 -9.64 6.10
CA ALA A 31 5.51 -8.82 7.16
C ALA A 31 5.80 -7.32 6.95
N SER A 32 7.03 -6.96 6.54
CA SER A 32 7.40 -5.57 6.26
C SER A 32 6.69 -5.03 5.02
N TYR A 33 6.59 -5.84 3.95
CA TYR A 33 5.84 -5.50 2.74
C TYR A 33 4.35 -5.30 3.05
N GLY A 34 3.73 -6.22 3.80
CA GLY A 34 2.33 -6.12 4.20
C GLY A 34 2.05 -4.88 5.06
N ALA A 35 2.95 -4.54 5.99
CA ALA A 35 2.84 -3.33 6.80
C ALA A 35 2.94 -2.05 5.95
N LYS A 36 3.86 -2.04 4.96
CA LYS A 36 3.99 -0.94 4.00
C LYS A 36 2.72 -0.78 3.17
N ARG A 37 2.23 -1.87 2.56
CA ARG A 37 1.01 -1.88 1.76
C ARG A 37 -0.18 -1.32 2.55
N LYS A 38 -0.38 -1.80 3.79
CA LYS A 38 -1.48 -1.33 4.64
C LYS A 38 -1.43 0.17 4.93
N LYS A 39 -0.23 0.75 5.13
CA LYS A 39 -0.06 2.21 5.30
C LYS A 39 -0.47 2.96 4.04
N VAL A 40 -0.04 2.49 2.87
CA VAL A 40 -0.40 3.09 1.58
C VAL A 40 -1.91 2.97 1.32
N GLU A 41 -2.51 1.80 1.55
CA GLU A 41 -3.96 1.57 1.42
C GLU A 41 -4.78 2.53 2.28
N ASN A 42 -4.44 2.63 3.57
CA ASN A 42 -5.13 3.53 4.49
C ASN A 42 -5.03 5.00 4.03
N TYR A 43 -3.84 5.41 3.56
CA TYR A 43 -3.61 6.77 3.12
C TYR A 43 -4.32 7.10 1.80
N VAL A 44 -4.27 6.20 0.82
CA VAL A 44 -5.01 6.33 -0.45
C VAL A 44 -6.52 6.38 -0.20
N ALA A 45 -7.03 5.53 0.69
CA ALA A 45 -8.45 5.53 1.03
C ALA A 45 -8.92 6.87 1.64
N ALA A 46 -8.07 7.52 2.42
CA ALA A 46 -8.39 8.80 3.06
C ALA A 46 -8.18 10.02 2.14
N HIS A 47 -7.21 9.97 1.23
CA HIS A 47 -6.73 11.16 0.49
C HIS A 47 -6.80 11.03 -1.04
N GLN A 48 -7.54 10.05 -1.59
CA GLN A 48 -7.60 9.80 -3.03
C GLN A 48 -7.86 11.08 -3.84
N PHE A 49 -8.85 11.89 -3.46
CA PHE A 49 -9.20 13.11 -4.21
C PHE A 49 -8.04 14.12 -4.28
N GLU A 50 -7.33 14.32 -3.18
CA GLU A 50 -6.16 15.21 -3.10
C GLU A 50 -5.01 14.64 -3.95
N MET A 51 -4.78 13.33 -3.88
CA MET A 51 -3.77 12.67 -4.71
C MET A 51 -4.06 12.81 -6.21
N ILE A 52 -5.32 12.65 -6.65
CA ILE A 52 -5.69 12.84 -8.05
C ILE A 52 -5.44 14.29 -8.47
N SER A 53 -5.76 15.25 -7.60
CA SER A 53 -5.51 16.67 -7.86
C SER A 53 -4.02 16.96 -8.02
N ASP A 54 -3.19 16.42 -7.13
CA ASP A 54 -1.73 16.52 -7.23
C ASP A 54 -1.18 15.86 -8.51
N ILE A 55 -1.64 14.65 -8.84
CA ILE A 55 -1.21 13.95 -10.07
C ILE A 55 -1.58 14.78 -11.30
N ALA A 56 -2.75 15.42 -11.33
CA ALA A 56 -3.18 16.25 -12.46
C ALA A 56 -2.25 17.44 -12.70
N VAL A 57 -1.75 18.07 -11.63
CA VAL A 57 -0.81 19.21 -11.72
C VAL A 57 0.65 18.79 -11.79
N GLY A 58 0.95 17.49 -11.72
CA GLY A 58 2.30 16.93 -11.87
C GLY A 58 3.08 16.80 -10.55
N GLY A 59 2.40 16.83 -9.41
CA GLY A 59 3.00 16.67 -8.09
C GLY A 59 2.23 17.44 -7.01
N GLY A 60 2.60 17.21 -5.75
CA GLY A 60 2.04 17.92 -4.60
C GLY A 60 2.13 17.11 -3.31
N PRO A 61 1.60 17.64 -2.19
CA PRO A 61 1.83 17.09 -0.85
C PRO A 61 1.21 15.71 -0.64
N ALA A 62 0.00 15.46 -1.14
CA ALA A 62 -0.71 14.20 -0.95
C ALA A 62 -0.05 13.09 -1.75
N ILE A 63 0.25 13.30 -3.04
CA ILE A 63 0.96 12.28 -3.83
C ILE A 63 2.38 12.08 -3.31
N SER A 64 3.08 13.15 -2.88
CA SER A 64 4.42 13.04 -2.31
C SER A 64 4.44 12.22 -1.03
N LYS A 65 3.41 12.34 -0.20
CA LYS A 65 3.28 11.53 1.00
C LYS A 65 2.92 10.08 0.68
N GLY A 66 2.08 9.83 -0.32
CA GLY A 66 1.81 8.48 -0.81
C GLY A 66 3.09 7.79 -1.31
N MET A 67 3.90 8.50 -2.09
CA MET A 67 5.20 8.04 -2.59
C MET A 67 6.20 7.78 -1.46
N ASP A 68 6.23 8.61 -0.42
CA ASP A 68 7.03 8.41 0.80
C ASP A 68 6.63 7.13 1.54
N LEU A 69 5.33 6.93 1.77
CA LEU A 69 4.81 5.72 2.41
C LEU A 69 5.09 4.44 1.61
N ALA A 70 5.10 4.54 0.28
CA ALA A 70 5.42 3.43 -0.61
C ALA A 70 6.93 3.15 -0.71
N GLY A 71 7.79 4.08 -0.26
CA GLY A 71 9.24 3.95 -0.34
C GLY A 71 9.84 4.39 -1.69
N ILE A 72 9.14 5.22 -2.46
CA ILE A 72 9.64 5.73 -3.75
C ILE A 72 10.67 6.84 -3.50
N PRO A 73 11.96 6.63 -3.88
CA PRO A 73 13.00 7.61 -3.64
C PRO A 73 12.75 8.88 -4.47
N GLN A 74 13.13 10.03 -3.93
CA GLN A 74 12.87 11.33 -4.59
C GLN A 74 13.45 11.41 -6.00
N ALA A 75 14.60 10.76 -6.25
CA ALA A 75 15.23 10.70 -7.56
C ALA A 75 14.36 10.00 -8.64
N ARG A 76 13.51 9.04 -8.25
CA ARG A 76 12.59 8.33 -9.17
C ARG A 76 11.23 9.00 -9.35
N ARG A 77 10.94 10.08 -8.61
CA ARG A 77 9.63 10.76 -8.71
C ARG A 77 9.42 11.52 -10.02
N PRO A 78 10.42 12.22 -10.59
CA PRO A 78 10.27 12.95 -11.85
C PRO A 78 9.94 12.06 -13.05
N GLU A 79 10.41 10.81 -13.07
CA GLU A 79 10.10 9.82 -14.10
C GLU A 79 8.73 9.14 -13.86
N PHE A 80 8.31 9.01 -12.60
CA PHE A 80 7.07 8.30 -12.25
C PHE A 80 5.81 9.17 -12.28
N LEU A 81 5.90 10.46 -11.92
CA LEU A 81 4.75 11.38 -11.93
C LEU A 81 4.09 11.54 -13.31
N PRO A 82 4.83 11.61 -14.44
CA PRO A 82 4.25 11.61 -15.78
C PRO A 82 3.42 10.35 -16.06
N ILE A 83 3.92 9.17 -15.69
CA ILE A 83 3.23 7.88 -15.86
C ILE A 83 1.90 7.88 -15.10
N LEU A 84 1.91 8.31 -13.83
CA LEU A 84 0.68 8.45 -13.04
C LEU A 84 -0.31 9.43 -13.66
N LYS A 85 0.17 10.48 -14.31
CA LYS A 85 -0.65 11.49 -14.96
C LYS A 85 -1.26 10.97 -16.27
N GLU A 86 -0.52 10.17 -17.04
CA GLU A 86 -1.05 9.50 -18.23
C GLU A 86 -2.21 8.55 -17.86
N ASP A 87 -2.06 7.80 -16.77
CA ASP A 87 -3.08 6.87 -16.31
C ASP A 87 -4.13 7.48 -15.38
N ILE A 88 -4.13 8.81 -15.16
CA ILE A 88 -4.96 9.46 -14.13
C ILE A 88 -6.46 9.12 -14.20
N ALA A 89 -6.96 8.83 -15.40
CA ALA A 89 -8.34 8.43 -15.62
C ALA A 89 -8.73 7.14 -14.86
N MET A 90 -7.78 6.22 -14.64
CA MET A 90 -8.04 4.95 -13.96
C MET A 90 -8.16 5.07 -12.44
N PHE A 91 -7.63 6.17 -11.87
CA PHE A 91 -7.64 6.44 -10.42
C PHE A 91 -8.74 7.42 -10.02
N ARG A 92 -9.33 8.14 -10.99
CA ARG A 92 -10.33 9.19 -10.74
C ARG A 92 -11.67 8.68 -10.16
N PRO A 93 -12.21 7.49 -10.55
CA PRO A 93 -13.47 7.02 -9.99
C PRO A 93 -13.37 6.81 -8.48
N ASN A 94 -14.40 7.19 -7.72
CA ASN A 94 -14.43 6.92 -6.28
C ASN A 94 -14.88 5.48 -5.99
N THR A 95 -14.14 4.49 -6.49
CA THR A 95 -14.44 3.06 -6.32
C THR A 95 -13.32 2.35 -5.56
N PRO A 96 -13.61 1.20 -4.91
CA PRO A 96 -12.56 0.35 -4.33
C PRO A 96 -11.50 -0.06 -5.36
N GLU A 97 -11.91 -0.37 -6.59
CA GLU A 97 -10.99 -0.79 -7.65
C GLU A 97 -10.02 0.33 -8.07
N ALA A 98 -10.50 1.58 -8.17
CA ALA A 98 -9.66 2.71 -8.52
C ALA A 98 -8.60 2.99 -7.43
N ARG A 99 -9.00 2.89 -6.16
CA ARG A 99 -8.08 3.01 -5.01
C ARG A 99 -7.03 1.91 -5.02
N GLU A 100 -7.44 0.67 -5.24
CA GLU A 100 -6.51 -0.47 -5.33
C GLU A 100 -5.50 -0.28 -6.48
N LYS A 101 -5.94 0.20 -7.65
CA LYS A 101 -5.02 0.52 -8.75
C LYS A 101 -3.97 1.56 -8.36
N LEU A 102 -4.35 2.59 -7.61
CA LEU A 102 -3.41 3.60 -7.14
C LEU A 102 -2.44 3.03 -6.09
N VAL A 103 -2.92 2.18 -5.18
CA VAL A 103 -2.06 1.45 -4.23
C VAL A 103 -1.05 0.59 -4.95
N ILE A 104 -1.49 -0.20 -5.94
CA ILE A 104 -0.61 -1.07 -6.74
C ILE A 104 0.44 -0.25 -7.48
N ALA A 105 0.05 0.85 -8.14
CA ALA A 105 0.96 1.72 -8.87
C ALA A 105 2.09 2.25 -7.95
N LEU A 106 1.74 2.69 -6.74
CA LEU A 106 2.69 3.16 -5.74
C LEU A 106 3.60 2.02 -5.23
N MET A 107 3.02 0.85 -4.92
CA MET A 107 3.76 -0.28 -4.35
C MET A 107 4.75 -0.90 -5.33
N VAL A 108 4.41 -0.96 -6.62
CA VAL A 108 5.30 -1.48 -7.69
C VAL A 108 6.54 -0.61 -7.86
N HIS A 109 6.39 0.71 -7.79
CA HIS A 109 7.49 1.66 -7.97
C HIS A 109 8.28 1.95 -6.68
N GLY A 110 7.76 1.49 -5.53
CA GLY A 110 8.35 1.66 -4.20
C GLY A 110 9.26 0.54 -3.74
N ASN A 111 9.69 -0.35 -4.64
CA ASN A 111 10.62 -1.45 -4.38
C ASN A 111 11.98 -1.22 -5.08
#